data_AF-A0A4U7FDJ0-F1
#
_entry.id   AF-A0A4U7FDJ0-F1
#
_cell.length_a   1.000
_cell.length_b   1.000
_cell.length_c   1.000
_cell.angle_alpha   90.00
_cell.angle_beta   90.00
_cell.angle_gamma   90.00
#
_symmetry.space_group_name_H-M   'P 1'
#
loop_
_entity.id
_entity.type
_entity.pdbx_description
1 polymer ?
#
loop_
_entity_poly.entity_id
_entity_poly.type
_entity_poly.pdbx_seq_one_letter_code
_entity_poly.pdbx_strand_id
1 'polypeptide(L)'
;MDRSSLTQYRPVAVLVMCVIVVSVAAVGVAQASAETDARGSPNITDSGDTENLFSFENRHSISNIEIRTDNEKSSGGNVTLYINLIELRNANIDLSEVAIGDTEVRNGRVIGTNKTRNDNQTIHKIKINQSNTSNPIQVDSVQLAGVNGTNGKKAGDIQYRLGIADANSTVGYKDLESDGQIRQSEKFDFVDGSITVRDQATASTTLRKNSRTSVGVTVSKVVSNANSTIVLANENGDILSYKSRTVQELSSKNGLSLNTSTLGGSFNVYLIPDSRVGTQLDGTDKDTLDQIKQSAVAEDEFQMYLGTVQFNNQEYESRRITNITNITSEVRDISEANTPYIVSIHPITADGEIIYSDYIGYSNVLTGVNDGLTVPVRNISGDRGSIWHSNRYAATIRLAPRQKVGEPVNLNSTYLLPNSDIKKQFIEGGVSDSSDIHISNVHSSQVGSSEVDRLFNGTKSDRDRVYSGEVIGYRNELSQENGRVKFGVNCDRRRRLRASFELSLTRHC
;
A
#
# COMPACT_ATOMS: atom_id res chain seq x y z
N MET A 1 29.61 24.38 -65.42
CA MET A 1 28.64 25.43 -65.81
C MET A 1 27.52 25.39 -64.78
N ASP A 2 27.73 26.12 -63.68
CA ASP A 2 27.07 27.41 -63.36
C ASP A 2 25.59 27.22 -63.00
N ARG A 3 25.25 27.19 -61.71
CA ARG A 3 24.93 28.33 -60.79
C ARG A 3 23.51 28.86 -60.97
N SER A 4 22.66 28.59 -59.97
CA SER A 4 21.76 29.54 -59.26
C SER A 4 20.61 28.74 -58.63
N SER A 5 20.68 28.38 -57.35
CA SER A 5 20.13 29.12 -56.20
C SER A 5 18.62 29.38 -56.27
N LEU A 6 17.85 28.73 -55.38
CA LEU A 6 17.02 29.45 -54.42
C LEU A 6 16.45 28.51 -53.35
N THR A 7 17.05 28.70 -52.17
CA THR A 7 16.71 28.27 -50.82
C THR A 7 15.31 28.71 -50.40
N GLN A 8 14.55 27.82 -49.76
CA GLN A 8 13.45 28.20 -48.87
C GLN A 8 13.56 27.42 -47.56
N TYR A 9 14.32 27.98 -46.63
CA TYR A 9 14.44 27.52 -45.24
C TYR A 9 13.15 27.88 -44.48
N ARG A 10 12.48 26.87 -43.93
CA ARG A 10 11.54 27.06 -42.80
C ARG A 10 12.36 27.13 -41.52
N PRO A 11 12.14 28.13 -40.64
CA PRO A 11 12.81 28.18 -39.36
C PRO A 11 12.23 27.09 -38.45
N VAL A 12 13.02 26.07 -38.15
CA VAL A 12 12.80 25.28 -36.94
C VAL A 12 13.19 26.21 -35.79
N ALA A 13 12.20 26.77 -35.12
CA ALA A 13 12.38 27.42 -33.84
C ALA A 13 12.80 26.34 -32.84
N VAL A 14 14.11 26.12 -32.72
CA VAL A 14 14.69 25.40 -31.59
C VAL A 14 14.48 26.30 -30.38
N LEU A 15 13.47 25.96 -29.58
CA LEU A 15 13.25 26.55 -28.28
C LEU A 15 14.37 26.02 -27.38
N VAL A 16 15.53 26.66 -27.45
CA VAL A 16 16.62 26.50 -26.49
C VAL A 16 16.09 27.05 -25.18
N MET A 17 15.52 26.19 -24.35
CA MET A 17 15.39 26.49 -22.93
C MET A 17 16.82 26.57 -22.38
N CYS A 18 17.36 27.79 -22.33
CA CYS A 18 18.45 28.15 -21.45
C CYS A 18 17.96 27.93 -20.02
N VAL A 19 18.08 26.70 -19.53
CA VAL A 19 18.20 26.45 -18.10
C VAL A 19 19.53 27.09 -17.73
N ILE A 20 19.46 28.32 -17.23
CA ILE A 20 20.52 28.90 -16.43
C ILE A 20 20.58 28.03 -15.18
N VAL A 21 21.37 26.96 -15.26
CA VAL A 21 21.95 26.36 -14.07
C VAL A 21 22.86 27.46 -13.54
N VAL A 22 22.34 28.25 -12.60
CA VAL A 22 23.20 28.96 -11.67
C VAL A 22 23.82 27.86 -10.83
N SER A 23 24.85 27.22 -11.39
CA SER A 23 25.89 26.60 -10.61
C SER A 23 26.52 27.76 -9.87
N VAL A 24 25.98 28.03 -8.68
CA VAL A 24 26.78 28.59 -7.60
C VAL A 24 27.83 27.52 -7.36
N ALA A 25 28.87 27.55 -8.18
CA ALA A 25 30.19 27.22 -7.71
C ALA A 25 30.42 28.21 -6.58
N ALA A 26 29.98 27.84 -5.38
CA ALA A 26 30.74 28.16 -4.20
C ALA A 26 32.07 27.44 -4.43
N VAL A 27 32.92 28.07 -5.25
CA VAL A 27 34.34 28.10 -4.99
C VAL A 27 34.38 28.78 -3.63
N GLY A 28 34.20 27.96 -2.59
CA GLY A 28 34.72 28.26 -1.29
C GLY A 28 36.18 28.47 -1.56
N VAL A 29 36.55 29.74 -1.73
CA VAL A 29 37.89 30.18 -1.47
C VAL A 29 38.21 29.50 -0.15
N ALA A 30 39.10 28.50 -0.19
CA ALA A 30 39.78 28.08 1.00
C ALA A 30 40.41 29.37 1.51
N GLN A 31 39.72 30.06 2.42
CA GLN A 31 40.42 30.87 3.37
C GLN A 31 41.27 29.85 4.12
N ALA A 32 42.48 29.68 3.62
CA ALA A 32 43.60 29.37 4.46
C ALA A 32 43.60 30.50 5.51
N SER A 33 42.88 30.28 6.62
CA SER A 33 43.27 30.91 7.85
C SER A 33 44.64 30.31 8.15
N ALA A 34 45.67 31.07 7.82
CA ALA A 34 46.92 30.97 8.53
C ALA A 34 46.62 31.42 9.97
N GLU A 35 46.05 30.52 10.75
CA GLU A 35 45.93 30.66 12.20
C GLU A 35 47.12 29.97 12.83
N THR A 36 48.09 30.83 13.14
CA THR A 36 49.13 30.69 14.15
C THR A 36 48.87 29.59 15.19
N ASP A 37 49.68 28.53 15.10
CA ASP A 37 50.11 27.59 16.14
C ASP A 37 49.39 27.66 17.50
N ALA A 38 48.24 26.97 17.59
CA ALA A 38 47.75 26.42 18.85
C ALA A 38 48.09 24.92 18.89
N ARG A 39 49.13 24.59 19.66
CA ARG A 39 49.63 23.24 19.98
C ARG A 39 48.55 22.13 19.95
N GLY A 40 48.81 21.03 19.25
CA GLY A 40 48.69 19.70 19.84
C GLY A 40 47.32 19.02 19.92
N SER A 41 46.23 19.61 19.40
CA SER A 41 44.88 19.11 19.69
C SER A 41 44.52 17.87 18.87
N PRO A 42 43.86 16.85 19.46
CA PRO A 42 43.45 15.66 18.72
C PRO A 42 42.48 16.03 17.59
N ASN A 43 42.56 15.33 16.46
CA ASN A 43 41.71 15.56 15.29
C ASN A 43 41.22 14.24 14.69
N ILE A 44 39.97 14.22 14.23
CA ILE A 44 39.38 13.12 13.46
C ILE A 44 39.80 13.30 12.00
N THR A 45 40.60 12.37 11.48
CA THR A 45 41.04 12.35 10.08
C THR A 45 40.14 11.49 9.20
N ASP A 46 39.53 10.47 9.79
CA ASP A 46 38.46 9.68 9.19
C ASP A 46 37.28 9.60 10.17
N SER A 47 36.11 10.04 9.72
CA SER A 47 34.88 10.08 10.52
C SER A 47 34.08 8.79 10.44
N GLY A 48 34.62 7.76 9.80
CA GLY A 48 34.13 6.41 9.84
C GLY A 48 32.96 6.12 8.91
N ASP A 49 32.80 4.82 8.68
CA ASP A 49 31.83 4.24 7.77
C ASP A 49 30.62 3.73 8.56
N THR A 50 29.47 3.69 7.89
CA THR A 50 28.21 3.25 8.48
C THR A 50 27.44 2.42 7.48
N GLU A 51 26.88 1.30 7.93
CA GLU A 51 25.91 0.56 7.13
C GLU A 51 24.52 1.20 7.24
N ASN A 52 23.57 0.71 6.45
CA ASN A 52 22.17 1.10 6.63
C ASN A 52 21.63 0.51 7.93
N LEU A 53 20.82 1.32 8.63
CA LEU A 53 20.09 0.90 9.81
C LEU A 53 18.68 0.44 9.41
N PHE A 54 18.27 -0.75 9.83
CA PHE A 54 16.93 -1.27 9.51
C PHE A 54 15.96 -1.12 10.69
N SER A 55 14.66 -0.96 10.42
CA SER A 55 13.65 -0.73 11.46
C SER A 55 13.52 -1.88 12.49
N PHE A 56 13.88 -3.10 12.10
CA PHE A 56 13.90 -4.28 12.98
C PHE A 56 15.20 -4.40 13.82
N GLU A 57 16.24 -3.62 13.53
CA GLU A 57 17.51 -3.71 14.24
C GLU A 57 17.50 -2.91 15.53
N ASN A 58 18.15 -3.47 16.55
CA ASN A 58 18.36 -2.81 17.84
C ASN A 58 19.81 -2.39 18.09
N ARG A 59 20.69 -2.63 17.11
CA ARG A 59 22.11 -2.34 17.16
C ARG A 59 22.52 -1.71 15.84
N HIS A 60 23.43 -0.74 15.92
CA HIS A 60 24.07 -0.15 14.75
C HIS A 60 25.54 0.09 15.03
N SER A 61 26.38 0.16 14.02
CA SER A 61 27.83 0.33 14.20
C SER A 61 28.37 1.47 13.37
N ILE A 62 29.40 2.13 13.89
CA ILE A 62 30.26 3.06 13.16
C ILE A 62 31.65 2.45 13.14
N SER A 63 32.24 2.23 11.96
CA SER A 63 33.56 1.62 11.83
C SER A 63 34.61 2.60 11.31
N ASN A 64 35.88 2.22 11.40
CA ASN A 64 37.00 2.91 10.73
C ASN A 64 37.23 4.38 11.09
N ILE A 65 36.95 4.79 12.33
CA ILE A 65 37.25 6.17 12.77
C ILE A 65 38.76 6.28 13.06
N GLU A 66 39.46 7.20 12.37
CA GLU A 66 40.88 7.51 12.61
C GLU A 66 41.01 8.80 13.42
N ILE A 67 41.71 8.74 14.56
CA ILE A 67 42.00 9.88 15.42
C ILE A 67 43.51 10.09 15.49
N ARG A 68 43.98 11.25 15.05
CA ARG A 68 45.37 11.68 15.20
C ARG A 68 45.56 12.53 16.44
N THR A 69 46.65 12.26 17.14
CA THR A 69 47.12 13.03 18.30
C THR A 69 48.58 13.42 18.04
N ASP A 70 48.99 14.60 18.48
CA ASP A 70 50.36 15.06 18.21
C ASP A 70 51.40 14.33 19.08
N ASN A 71 52.41 13.81 18.40
CA ASN A 71 53.44 12.87 18.90
C ASN A 71 54.44 13.46 19.92
N GLU A 72 54.37 14.76 20.25
CA GLU A 72 55.40 15.41 21.08
C GLU A 72 55.29 15.15 22.59
N LYS A 73 54.19 14.55 23.06
CA LYS A 73 54.10 14.05 24.44
C LYS A 73 54.08 12.53 24.46
N SER A 74 55.29 11.97 24.47
CA SER A 74 55.57 10.61 24.90
C SER A 74 55.02 10.33 26.30
N SER A 75 53.76 9.88 26.39
CA SER A 75 53.18 8.91 27.35
C SER A 75 51.65 9.04 27.43
N GLY A 76 50.91 8.00 27.01
CA GLY A 76 49.54 7.69 27.45
C GLY A 76 48.50 8.81 27.53
N GLY A 77 48.30 9.60 26.47
CA GLY A 77 47.24 10.60 26.41
C GLY A 77 45.84 10.00 26.40
N ASN A 78 44.90 10.60 27.14
CA ASN A 78 43.49 10.22 27.08
C ASN A 78 42.75 11.17 26.13
N VAL A 79 41.92 10.64 25.24
CA VAL A 79 41.01 11.41 24.40
C VAL A 79 39.56 11.02 24.69
N THR A 80 38.63 11.92 24.39
CA THR A 80 37.18 11.67 24.49
C THR A 80 36.54 11.85 23.12
N LEU A 81 36.10 10.74 22.52
CA LEU A 81 35.30 10.73 21.29
C LEU A 81 33.83 10.99 21.67
N TYR A 82 33.23 11.99 21.06
CA TYR A 82 31.82 12.34 21.19
C TYR A 82 31.06 11.87 19.95
N ILE A 83 29.89 11.27 20.16
CA ILE A 83 29.00 10.79 19.09
C ILE A 83 27.60 11.33 19.35
N ASN A 84 27.06 12.07 18.39
CA ASN A 84 25.72 12.63 18.46
C ASN A 84 24.83 12.00 17.39
N LEU A 85 23.64 11.57 17.84
CA LEU A 85 22.66 10.79 17.08
C LEU A 85 21.44 11.62 16.66
N ILE A 86 21.59 12.95 16.59
CA ILE A 86 20.46 13.88 16.37
C ILE A 86 19.65 13.57 15.11
N GLU A 87 20.28 13.11 14.04
CA GLU A 87 19.61 12.83 12.77
C GLU A 87 18.71 11.60 12.85
N LEU A 88 19.08 10.56 13.62
CA LEU A 88 18.20 9.43 13.92
C LEU A 88 16.94 9.88 14.68
N ARG A 89 17.09 10.82 15.62
CA ARG A 89 15.94 11.38 16.33
C ARG A 89 15.04 12.21 15.42
N ASN A 90 15.62 12.97 14.49
CA ASN A 90 14.84 13.71 13.49
C ASN A 90 14.02 12.76 12.60
N ALA A 91 14.52 11.54 12.39
CA ALA A 91 13.79 10.42 11.79
C ALA A 91 12.80 9.73 12.75
N ASN A 92 12.51 10.29 13.93
CA ASN A 92 11.58 9.75 14.93
C ASN A 92 11.99 8.38 15.52
N ILE A 93 13.28 8.04 15.47
CA ILE A 93 13.81 6.82 16.09
C ILE A 93 13.96 7.07 17.60
N ASP A 94 13.54 6.09 18.41
CA ASP A 94 13.70 6.17 19.86
C ASP A 94 15.14 5.83 20.26
N LEU A 95 15.76 6.79 20.95
CA LEU A 95 17.15 6.74 21.40
C LEU A 95 17.27 6.78 22.93
N SER A 96 16.18 6.52 23.66
CA SER A 96 16.11 6.63 25.12
C SER A 96 17.01 5.61 25.82
N GLU A 97 17.05 4.39 25.28
CA GLU A 97 17.82 3.25 25.77
C GLU A 97 19.20 3.09 25.12
N VAL A 98 19.52 3.92 24.12
CA VAL A 98 20.79 3.78 23.40
C VAL A 98 21.98 3.91 24.35
N ALA A 99 22.94 3.00 24.19
CA ALA A 99 24.20 2.96 24.90
C ALA A 99 25.34 2.54 23.95
N ILE A 100 26.57 2.89 24.33
CA ILE A 100 27.76 2.36 23.65
C ILE A 100 27.97 0.92 24.15
N GLY A 101 27.87 -0.04 23.25
CA GLY A 101 28.17 -1.45 23.47
C GLY A 101 29.65 -1.74 23.23
N ASP A 102 29.93 -2.86 22.55
CA ASP A 102 31.29 -3.25 22.23
C ASP A 102 31.98 -2.19 21.36
N THR A 103 33.22 -1.87 21.73
CA THR A 103 34.04 -0.88 21.01
C THR A 103 35.45 -1.42 20.87
N GLU A 104 35.89 -1.57 19.63
CA GLU A 104 37.20 -2.10 19.28
C GLU A 104 38.13 -0.97 18.87
N VAL A 105 39.29 -0.91 19.51
CA VAL A 105 40.27 0.17 19.30
C VAL A 105 41.66 -0.43 19.16
N ARG A 106 42.38 -0.04 18.10
CA ARG A 106 43.82 -0.26 17.94
C ARG A 106 44.62 0.99 18.31
N ASN A 107 45.85 0.76 18.76
CA ASN A 107 46.75 1.81 19.28
C ASN A 107 46.14 2.60 20.47
N GLY A 108 45.18 2.00 21.17
CA GLY A 108 44.51 2.59 22.32
C GLY A 108 43.64 1.57 23.05
N ARG A 109 43.01 2.00 24.13
CA ARG A 109 42.09 1.19 24.93
C ARG A 109 40.93 2.03 25.42
N VAL A 110 39.71 1.53 25.29
CA VAL A 110 38.53 2.16 25.90
C VAL A 110 38.62 2.04 27.42
N ILE A 111 38.57 3.18 28.11
CA ILE A 111 38.63 3.26 29.58
C ILE A 111 37.30 3.68 30.21
N GLY A 112 36.32 4.08 29.40
CA GLY A 112 34.96 4.32 29.87
C GLY A 112 34.05 4.90 28.81
N THR A 113 32.76 4.61 28.94
CA THR A 113 31.70 5.18 28.11
C THR A 113 30.71 5.92 29.00
N ASN A 114 30.11 7.00 28.49
CA ASN A 114 29.09 7.74 29.21
C ASN A 114 28.09 8.36 28.22
N LYS A 115 26.88 8.69 28.67
CA LYS A 115 25.91 9.47 27.92
C LYS A 115 25.62 10.77 28.64
N THR A 116 25.56 11.86 27.91
CA THR A 116 25.13 13.16 28.43
C THR A 116 24.00 13.70 27.57
N ARG A 117 22.99 14.28 28.22
CA ARG A 117 21.99 15.07 27.51
C ARG A 117 22.46 16.50 27.39
N ASN A 118 22.31 17.06 26.20
CA ASN A 118 22.71 18.42 25.92
C ASN A 118 21.72 19.06 24.95
N ASP A 119 21.04 20.14 25.34
CA ASP A 119 19.99 20.80 24.54
C ASP A 119 18.98 19.81 23.95
N ASN A 120 18.51 18.90 24.80
CA ASN A 120 17.66 17.77 24.45
C ASN A 120 18.34 16.70 23.59
N GLN A 121 19.52 16.90 23.00
CA GLN A 121 20.32 15.93 22.24
C GLN A 121 20.97 14.88 23.14
N THR A 122 21.05 13.64 22.69
CA THR A 122 21.79 12.57 23.38
C THR A 122 23.17 12.49 22.77
N ILE A 123 24.20 12.75 23.57
CA ILE A 123 25.60 12.70 23.16
C ILE A 123 26.27 11.57 23.93
N HIS A 124 26.81 10.61 23.20
CA HIS A 124 27.62 9.54 23.76
C HIS A 124 29.08 9.95 23.81
N LYS A 125 29.78 9.52 24.85
CA LYS A 125 31.20 9.80 25.08
C LYS A 125 31.95 8.49 25.24
N ILE A 126 33.06 8.35 24.54
CA ILE A 126 33.97 7.21 24.64
C ILE A 126 35.34 7.75 25.02
N LYS A 127 35.80 7.41 26.22
CA LYS A 127 37.14 7.77 26.69
C LYS A 127 38.12 6.70 26.25
N ILE A 128 39.16 7.10 25.54
CA ILE A 128 40.18 6.22 24.97
C ILE A 128 41.54 6.65 25.52
N ASN A 129 42.26 5.71 26.13
CA ASN A 129 43.66 5.89 26.49
C ASN A 129 44.53 5.43 25.31
N GLN A 130 45.34 6.33 24.77
CA GLN A 130 46.25 6.02 23.67
C GLN A 130 47.39 5.13 24.16
N SER A 131 47.76 4.14 23.36
CA SER A 131 48.98 3.36 23.60
C SER A 131 50.22 4.25 23.41
N ASN A 132 51.36 3.89 24.00
CA ASN A 132 52.63 4.61 23.83
C ASN A 132 53.23 4.41 22.42
N THR A 133 52.43 4.57 21.37
CA THR A 133 52.78 4.42 19.96
C THR A 133 52.54 5.73 19.24
N SER A 134 53.36 6.06 18.26
CA SER A 134 53.16 7.23 17.38
C SER A 134 52.05 7.04 16.33
N ASN A 135 51.40 5.87 16.35
CA ASN A 135 50.35 5.54 15.41
C ASN A 135 49.04 6.24 15.82
N PRO A 136 48.21 6.65 14.84
CA PRO A 136 46.85 7.11 15.10
C PRO A 136 46.05 6.08 15.89
N ILE A 137 45.13 6.56 16.73
CA ILE A 137 44.12 5.72 17.35
C ILE A 137 43.15 5.32 16.25
N GLN A 138 43.00 4.02 16.02
CA GLN A 138 42.01 3.50 15.09
C GLN A 138 40.87 2.90 15.90
N VAL A 139 39.67 3.45 15.77
CA VAL A 139 38.46 2.83 16.31
C VAL A 139 37.87 1.99 15.20
N ASP A 140 38.10 0.68 15.27
CA ASP A 140 37.68 -0.25 14.23
C ASP A 140 36.15 -0.38 14.23
N SER A 141 35.51 -0.33 15.39
CA SER A 141 34.06 -0.36 15.53
C SER A 141 33.58 0.28 16.83
N VAL A 142 32.50 1.05 16.75
CA VAL A 142 31.67 1.50 17.87
C VAL A 142 30.26 0.95 17.68
N GLN A 143 29.84 0.03 18.54
CA GLN A 143 28.46 -0.46 18.53
C GLN A 143 27.54 0.45 19.36
N LEU A 144 26.46 0.92 18.76
CA LEU A 144 25.32 1.58 19.40
C LEU A 144 24.25 0.52 19.65
N ALA A 145 24.03 0.13 20.91
CA ALA A 145 23.01 -0.84 21.29
C ALA A 145 21.78 -0.13 21.88
N GLY A 146 20.58 -0.70 21.71
CA GLY A 146 19.33 -0.13 22.22
C GLY A 146 18.70 0.92 21.32
N VAL A 147 19.04 0.91 20.03
CA VAL A 147 18.34 1.73 19.02
C VAL A 147 16.95 1.12 18.81
N ASN A 148 15.89 1.91 18.74
CA ASN A 148 14.55 1.39 18.47
C ASN A 148 13.89 2.13 17.30
N GLY A 149 13.93 1.47 16.13
CA GLY A 149 13.39 1.95 14.87
C GLY A 149 11.89 1.71 14.66
N THR A 150 11.18 1.02 15.57
CA THR A 150 9.78 0.57 15.36
C THR A 150 8.82 1.69 14.95
N ASN A 151 9.02 2.91 15.47
CA ASN A 151 8.21 4.10 15.14
C ASN A 151 8.98 5.13 14.29
N GLY A 152 10.15 4.75 13.80
CA GLY A 152 10.98 5.58 12.95
C GLY A 152 10.27 5.87 11.63
N LYS A 153 10.65 6.98 11.01
CA LYS A 153 10.25 7.31 9.65
C LYS A 153 11.44 7.02 8.76
N LYS A 154 11.24 6.22 7.71
CA LYS A 154 12.25 6.04 6.65
C LYS A 154 12.91 7.38 6.29
N ALA A 155 14.23 7.39 6.28
CA ALA A 155 15.05 8.57 6.07
C ALA A 155 16.34 8.16 5.36
N GLY A 156 16.86 9.03 4.52
CA GLY A 156 18.13 8.80 3.83
C GLY A 156 19.11 9.92 4.10
N ASP A 157 20.37 9.70 3.70
CA ASP A 157 21.49 10.64 3.92
C ASP A 157 21.73 10.99 5.41
N ILE A 158 21.45 10.05 6.32
CA ILE A 158 21.69 10.22 7.77
C ILE A 158 23.20 10.17 8.03
N GLN A 159 23.70 11.04 8.90
CA GLN A 159 25.09 11.04 9.34
C GLN A 159 25.19 11.15 10.87
N TYR A 160 26.19 10.48 11.44
CA TYR A 160 26.59 10.71 12.82
C TYR A 160 27.51 11.91 12.91
N ARG A 161 27.32 12.71 13.96
CA ARG A 161 28.17 13.86 14.26
C ARG A 161 29.21 13.48 15.31
N LEU A 162 30.47 13.58 14.94
CA LEU A 162 31.61 13.15 15.72
C LEU A 162 32.46 14.35 16.14
N GLY A 163 32.89 14.36 17.38
CA GLY A 163 33.84 15.36 17.90
C GLY A 163 34.90 14.68 18.75
N ILE A 164 36.11 15.24 18.80
CA ILE A 164 37.20 14.71 19.61
C ILE A 164 37.79 15.83 20.47
N ALA A 165 38.10 15.51 21.73
CA ALA A 165 38.82 16.42 22.61
C ALA A 165 39.82 15.64 23.47
N ASP A 166 40.86 16.32 23.96
CA ASP A 166 41.70 15.77 25.02
C ASP A 166 40.82 15.52 26.26
N ALA A 167 40.93 14.36 26.89
CA ALA A 167 40.08 13.99 28.02
C ALA A 167 40.33 14.84 29.27
N ASN A 168 41.47 15.53 29.35
CA ASN A 168 41.78 16.48 30.41
C ASN A 168 41.37 17.92 30.07
N SER A 169 40.88 18.17 28.86
CA SER A 169 40.35 19.48 28.48
C SER A 169 38.97 19.74 29.09
N THR A 170 38.64 21.01 29.28
CA THR A 170 37.27 21.43 29.62
C THR A 170 36.36 21.52 28.39
N VAL A 171 36.89 21.21 27.21
CA VAL A 171 36.20 21.32 25.91
C VAL A 171 35.17 20.19 25.80
N GLY A 172 33.90 20.57 25.77
CA GLY A 172 32.76 19.68 25.55
C GLY A 172 32.28 19.70 24.10
N TYR A 173 31.29 18.85 23.81
CA TYR A 173 30.70 18.78 22.46
C TYR A 173 30.16 20.13 21.94
N LYS A 174 29.56 20.97 22.80
CA LYS A 174 29.06 22.29 22.39
C LYS A 174 30.17 23.23 21.92
N ASP A 175 31.31 23.14 22.59
CA ASP A 175 32.47 23.96 22.25
C ASP A 175 32.99 23.50 20.89
N LEU A 176 33.15 22.18 20.69
CA LEU A 176 33.52 21.59 19.40
C LEU A 176 32.52 21.95 18.26
N GLU A 177 31.21 21.96 18.55
CA GLU A 177 30.18 22.35 17.58
C GLU A 177 30.26 23.83 17.23
N SER A 178 30.50 24.70 18.21
CA SER A 178 30.64 26.14 18.02
C SER A 178 31.91 26.50 17.24
N ASP A 179 32.98 25.74 17.47
CA ASP A 179 34.30 25.92 16.84
C ASP A 179 34.39 25.24 15.46
N GLY A 180 33.31 24.61 14.98
CA GLY A 180 33.29 23.93 13.67
C GLY A 180 34.15 22.67 13.60
N GLN A 181 34.45 22.04 14.74
CA GLN A 181 35.31 20.86 14.86
C GLN A 181 34.53 19.53 14.82
N ILE A 182 33.23 19.59 14.48
CA ILE A 182 32.40 18.40 14.30
C ILE A 182 32.61 17.84 12.90
N ARG A 183 32.90 16.54 12.82
CA ARG A 183 32.94 15.76 11.58
C ARG A 183 31.64 14.97 11.42
N GLN A 184 31.27 14.70 10.18
CA GLN A 184 30.12 13.86 9.86
C GLN A 184 30.63 12.52 9.34
N SER A 185 30.08 11.41 9.84
CA SER A 185 30.37 10.06 9.30
C SER A 185 29.99 9.95 7.82
N GLU A 186 30.28 8.81 7.20
CA GLU A 186 29.62 8.44 5.96
C GLU A 186 28.09 8.48 6.12
N LYS A 187 27.41 8.71 4.99
CA LYS A 187 25.96 8.74 4.91
C LYS A 187 25.40 7.32 4.89
N PHE A 188 24.30 7.12 5.60
CA PHE A 188 23.53 5.88 5.56
C PHE A 188 22.03 6.15 5.56
N ASP A 189 21.25 5.12 5.25
CA ASP A 189 19.80 5.20 5.26
C ASP A 189 19.23 4.49 6.51
N PHE A 190 18.17 5.07 7.06
CA PHE A 190 17.24 4.34 7.91
C PHE A 190 16.19 3.67 7.01
N VAL A 191 16.33 2.36 6.83
CA VAL A 191 15.51 1.54 5.94
C VAL A 191 14.28 1.04 6.68
N ASP A 192 13.13 1.37 6.12
CA ASP A 192 11.83 0.99 6.67
C ASP A 192 10.76 0.90 5.57
N GLY A 193 9.64 0.25 5.86
CA GLY A 193 8.60 0.02 4.87
C GLY A 193 7.21 -0.25 5.45
N SER A 194 6.27 -0.47 4.55
CA SER A 194 4.92 -0.90 4.89
C SER A 194 4.36 -1.80 3.80
N ILE A 195 3.59 -2.79 4.20
CA ILE A 195 2.83 -3.64 3.28
C ILE A 195 1.40 -3.75 3.80
N THR A 196 0.43 -3.87 2.90
CA THR A 196 -0.96 -4.14 3.29
C THR A 196 -1.54 -5.23 2.40
N VAL A 197 -2.00 -6.28 3.04
CA VAL A 197 -2.79 -7.33 2.44
C VAL A 197 -4.18 -7.33 3.09
N ARG A 198 -5.14 -7.95 2.42
CA ARG A 198 -6.50 -8.09 2.93
C ARG A 198 -6.94 -9.51 2.70
N ASP A 199 -7.89 -9.94 3.53
CA ASP A 199 -8.68 -11.13 3.30
C ASP A 199 -9.18 -11.15 1.85
N GLN A 200 -8.92 -12.26 1.16
CA GLN A 200 -9.15 -12.34 -0.28
C GLN A 200 -9.44 -13.76 -0.73
N ALA A 201 -10.24 -13.88 -1.77
CA ALA A 201 -10.46 -15.13 -2.47
C ALA A 201 -9.52 -15.26 -3.66
N THR A 202 -9.24 -16.51 -4.03
CA THR A 202 -8.47 -16.86 -5.22
C THR A 202 -9.11 -18.08 -5.88
N ALA A 203 -8.78 -18.38 -7.13
CA ALA A 203 -9.40 -19.50 -7.86
C ALA A 203 -10.94 -19.48 -7.80
N SER A 204 -11.52 -18.29 -7.87
CA SER A 204 -12.90 -18.01 -7.49
C SER A 204 -13.74 -17.46 -8.65
N THR A 205 -15.07 -17.54 -8.56
CA THR A 205 -15.97 -17.07 -9.63
C THR A 205 -15.91 -15.56 -9.80
N THR A 206 -16.17 -15.08 -11.02
CA THR A 206 -16.16 -13.66 -11.36
C THR A 206 -17.20 -13.35 -12.42
N LEU A 207 -17.86 -12.20 -12.26
CA LEU A 207 -18.89 -11.67 -13.16
C LEU A 207 -18.56 -11.74 -14.66
N ARG A 208 -17.30 -11.47 -15.03
CA ARG A 208 -16.91 -11.22 -16.43
C ARG A 208 -16.37 -12.47 -17.16
N LYS A 209 -16.24 -13.61 -16.48
CA LYS A 209 -15.71 -14.84 -17.08
C LYS A 209 -16.47 -16.06 -16.59
N ASN A 210 -16.73 -16.98 -17.51
CA ASN A 210 -17.28 -18.30 -17.21
C ASN A 210 -16.24 -19.25 -16.57
N SER A 211 -15.05 -18.75 -16.25
CA SER A 211 -13.96 -19.50 -15.62
C SER A 211 -13.52 -18.81 -14.34
N ARG A 212 -13.08 -19.60 -13.36
CA ARG A 212 -12.46 -19.11 -12.13
C ARG A 212 -11.20 -18.27 -12.42
N THR A 213 -10.86 -17.39 -11.49
CA THR A 213 -9.60 -16.63 -11.52
C THR A 213 -8.39 -17.56 -11.46
N SER A 214 -7.25 -17.10 -11.98
CA SER A 214 -5.99 -17.84 -11.81
C SER A 214 -5.44 -17.61 -10.41
N VAL A 215 -4.89 -18.66 -9.79
CA VAL A 215 -4.45 -18.61 -8.39
C VAL A 215 -3.36 -17.55 -8.18
N GLY A 216 -3.61 -16.58 -7.31
CA GLY A 216 -2.58 -15.64 -6.84
C GLY A 216 -3.06 -14.79 -5.66
N VAL A 217 -2.09 -14.21 -4.95
CA VAL A 217 -2.31 -13.29 -3.82
C VAL A 217 -1.98 -11.89 -4.25
N THR A 218 -2.90 -10.95 -4.07
CA THR A 218 -2.65 -9.53 -4.34
C THR A 218 -2.31 -8.81 -3.05
N VAL A 219 -1.13 -8.19 -3.03
CA VAL A 219 -0.69 -7.27 -1.98
C VAL A 219 -0.79 -5.84 -2.50
N SER A 220 -1.05 -4.89 -1.61
CA SER A 220 -1.31 -3.50 -1.97
C SER A 220 -0.56 -2.54 -1.06
N LYS A 221 -0.44 -1.28 -1.48
CA LYS A 221 0.19 -0.19 -0.70
C LYS A 221 1.59 -0.56 -0.18
N VAL A 222 2.37 -1.28 -0.98
CA VAL A 222 3.73 -1.63 -0.61
C VAL A 222 4.60 -0.39 -0.72
N VAL A 223 5.40 -0.08 0.31
CA VAL A 223 6.27 1.09 0.35
C VAL A 223 7.59 0.66 1.00
N SER A 224 8.72 1.05 0.40
CA SER A 224 10.07 0.88 0.95
C SER A 224 10.98 1.98 0.41
N ASN A 225 12.05 2.34 1.13
CA ASN A 225 13.16 3.13 0.58
C ASN A 225 14.35 2.27 0.14
N ALA A 226 14.27 0.96 0.28
CA ALA A 226 15.27 0.01 -0.24
C ALA A 226 14.63 -0.96 -1.24
N ASN A 227 15.45 -1.57 -2.10
CA ASN A 227 15.00 -2.71 -2.88
C ASN A 227 14.61 -3.83 -1.90
N SER A 228 13.51 -4.49 -2.16
CA SER A 228 12.94 -5.45 -1.20
C SER A 228 12.25 -6.60 -1.89
N THR A 229 12.30 -7.75 -1.23
CA THR A 229 11.62 -8.96 -1.60
C THR A 229 10.37 -9.11 -0.75
N ILE A 230 9.24 -9.27 -1.44
CA ILE A 230 7.97 -9.60 -0.79
C ILE A 230 7.89 -11.11 -0.70
N VAL A 231 7.71 -11.64 0.49
CA VAL A 231 7.65 -13.08 0.78
C VAL A 231 6.25 -13.44 1.26
N LEU A 232 5.64 -14.47 0.67
CA LEU A 232 4.39 -15.08 1.11
C LEU A 232 4.71 -16.38 1.85
N ALA A 233 4.24 -16.52 3.09
CA ALA A 233 4.37 -17.72 3.88
C ALA A 233 3.01 -18.22 4.41
N ASN A 234 2.90 -19.52 4.67
CA ASN A 234 1.74 -20.12 5.33
C ASN A 234 1.81 -19.96 6.87
N GLU A 235 0.78 -20.44 7.58
CA GLU A 235 0.72 -20.50 9.04
C GLU A 235 1.85 -21.29 9.70
N ASN A 236 2.42 -22.30 9.01
CA ASN A 236 3.53 -23.12 9.51
C ASN A 236 4.90 -22.43 9.35
N GLY A 237 4.91 -21.26 8.70
CA GLY A 237 6.09 -20.47 8.41
C GLY A 237 6.82 -20.84 7.13
N ASP A 238 6.29 -21.76 6.32
CA ASP A 238 6.89 -22.18 5.05
C ASP A 238 6.70 -21.10 3.99
N ILE A 239 7.76 -20.75 3.26
CA ILE A 239 7.66 -19.83 2.12
C ILE A 239 6.98 -20.55 0.95
N LEU A 240 5.98 -19.89 0.38
CA LEU A 240 5.23 -20.38 -0.79
C LEU A 240 5.62 -19.67 -2.07
N SER A 241 5.95 -18.38 -1.96
CA SER A 241 6.37 -17.56 -3.09
C SER A 241 7.07 -16.31 -2.60
N TYR A 242 7.92 -15.75 -3.44
CA TYR A 242 8.60 -14.49 -3.18
C TYR A 242 8.79 -13.71 -4.48
N LYS A 243 8.96 -12.39 -4.36
CA LYS A 243 9.23 -11.52 -5.50
C LYS A 243 10.01 -10.28 -5.10
N SER A 244 11.21 -10.14 -5.65
CA SER A 244 12.05 -8.96 -5.49
C SER A 244 11.58 -7.81 -6.36
N ARG A 245 11.64 -6.60 -5.81
CA ARG A 245 11.21 -5.36 -6.46
C ARG A 245 12.13 -4.21 -6.11
N THR A 246 12.34 -3.36 -7.11
CA THR A 246 13.05 -2.10 -6.93
C THR A 246 12.19 -1.09 -6.17
N VAL A 247 12.83 -0.09 -5.53
CA VAL A 247 12.14 1.03 -4.86
C VAL A 247 11.11 1.70 -5.78
N GLN A 248 11.44 1.87 -7.06
CA GLN A 248 10.58 2.48 -8.07
C GLN A 248 9.34 1.64 -8.37
N GLU A 249 9.49 0.31 -8.46
CA GLU A 249 8.36 -0.61 -8.67
C GLU A 249 7.45 -0.69 -7.45
N LEU A 250 8.02 -0.71 -6.24
CA LEU A 250 7.26 -0.73 -4.98
C LEU A 250 6.44 0.55 -4.81
N SER A 251 7.00 1.70 -5.19
CA SER A 251 6.31 2.99 -5.12
C SER A 251 5.17 3.16 -6.14
N SER A 252 4.93 2.17 -7.01
CA SER A 252 3.83 2.22 -7.97
C SER A 252 2.48 2.05 -7.28
N LYS A 253 1.42 2.69 -7.80
CA LYS A 253 0.05 2.56 -7.25
C LYS A 253 -0.59 1.20 -7.51
N ASN A 254 0.04 0.36 -8.31
CA ASN A 254 -0.50 -0.93 -8.70
C ASN A 254 -0.25 -1.95 -7.59
N GLY A 255 -1.18 -2.88 -7.40
CA GLY A 255 -0.93 -4.02 -6.52
C GLY A 255 0.23 -4.88 -7.05
N LEU A 256 0.64 -5.86 -6.26
CA LEU A 256 1.58 -6.89 -6.71
C LEU A 256 0.94 -8.24 -6.48
N SER A 257 1.01 -9.12 -7.47
CA SER A 257 0.50 -10.48 -7.34
C SER A 257 1.64 -11.47 -7.14
N LEU A 258 1.49 -12.31 -6.11
CA LEU A 258 2.37 -13.44 -5.78
C LEU A 258 1.68 -14.73 -6.15
N ASN A 259 2.43 -15.69 -6.68
CA ASN A 259 1.88 -16.98 -7.03
C ASN A 259 1.69 -17.81 -5.75
N THR A 260 0.77 -18.76 -5.77
CA THR A 260 0.68 -19.78 -4.72
C THR A 260 -0.01 -21.01 -5.30
N SER A 261 0.44 -22.19 -4.91
CA SER A 261 -0.27 -23.45 -5.17
C SER A 261 -1.24 -23.82 -4.04
N THR A 262 -1.11 -23.17 -2.88
CA THR A 262 -1.92 -23.41 -1.69
C THR A 262 -3.19 -22.58 -1.76
N LEU A 263 -4.34 -23.23 -1.56
CA LEU A 263 -5.66 -22.62 -1.58
C LEU A 263 -6.26 -22.63 -0.19
N GLY A 264 -6.69 -21.46 0.29
CA GLY A 264 -7.36 -21.32 1.58
C GLY A 264 -6.39 -21.21 2.77
N GLY A 265 -6.84 -20.70 3.92
CA GLY A 265 -6.11 -20.70 5.19
C GLY A 265 -5.45 -19.36 5.57
N SER A 266 -4.68 -19.35 6.66
CA SER A 266 -3.95 -18.16 7.12
C SER A 266 -2.57 -18.04 6.48
N PHE A 267 -2.21 -16.82 6.11
CA PHE A 267 -0.93 -16.51 5.47
C PHE A 267 -0.36 -15.21 6.02
N ASN A 268 0.96 -15.14 6.01
CA ASN A 268 1.73 -13.96 6.33
C ASN A 268 2.44 -13.45 5.09
N VAL A 269 2.52 -12.13 4.96
CA VAL A 269 3.34 -11.47 3.94
C VAL A 269 4.40 -10.64 4.63
N TYR A 270 5.65 -10.83 4.23
CA TYR A 270 6.79 -10.08 4.74
C TYR A 270 7.38 -9.20 3.64
N LEU A 271 7.82 -8.00 4.02
CA LEU A 271 8.61 -7.11 3.18
C LEU A 271 10.04 -7.08 3.74
N ILE A 272 10.97 -7.69 3.00
CA ILE A 272 12.34 -7.93 3.47
C ILE A 272 13.31 -7.21 2.54
N PRO A 273 14.19 -6.32 3.04
CA PRO A 273 15.21 -5.68 2.22
C PRO A 273 16.11 -6.72 1.53
N ASP A 274 16.45 -6.52 0.25
CA ASP A 274 17.20 -7.52 -0.53
C ASP A 274 18.59 -7.82 0.08
N SER A 275 19.19 -6.87 0.79
CA SER A 275 20.43 -7.04 1.54
C SER A 275 20.34 -8.06 2.69
N ARG A 276 19.13 -8.50 3.05
CA ARG A 276 18.86 -9.44 4.18
C ARG A 276 18.27 -10.78 3.72
N VAL A 277 17.94 -10.94 2.45
CA VAL A 277 17.29 -12.16 1.91
C VAL A 277 18.30 -13.25 1.54
N GLY A 278 19.57 -12.89 1.28
CA GLY A 278 20.58 -13.81 0.76
C GLY A 278 20.34 -14.18 -0.72
N THR A 279 21.15 -15.09 -1.26
CA THR A 279 21.14 -15.40 -2.70
C THR A 279 20.00 -16.32 -3.15
N GLN A 280 19.41 -17.15 -2.27
CA GLN A 280 18.28 -18.04 -2.60
C GLN A 280 17.40 -18.31 -1.37
N LEU A 281 16.08 -18.21 -1.56
CA LEU A 281 15.07 -18.64 -0.56
C LEU A 281 14.66 -20.10 -0.75
N ASP A 282 14.84 -20.64 -1.96
CA ASP A 282 14.47 -22.02 -2.29
C ASP A 282 15.51 -23.00 -1.76
N GLY A 283 15.05 -24.03 -1.03
CA GLY A 283 15.93 -25.07 -0.46
C GLY A 283 16.68 -24.64 0.81
N THR A 284 16.41 -23.44 1.32
CA THR A 284 16.92 -22.92 2.59
C THR A 284 16.27 -23.66 3.75
N ASP A 285 17.06 -23.99 4.78
CA ASP A 285 16.55 -24.65 5.98
C ASP A 285 15.61 -23.72 6.77
N LYS A 286 14.78 -24.32 7.64
CA LYS A 286 13.73 -23.60 8.36
C LYS A 286 14.29 -22.54 9.32
N ASP A 287 15.41 -22.81 9.98
CA ASP A 287 15.98 -21.87 10.96
C ASP A 287 16.51 -20.61 10.24
N THR A 288 17.18 -20.79 9.11
CA THR A 288 17.60 -19.68 8.25
C THR A 288 16.40 -18.91 7.69
N LEU A 289 15.31 -19.59 7.34
CA LEU A 289 14.08 -18.97 6.87
C LEU A 289 13.44 -18.06 7.94
N ASP A 290 13.43 -18.53 9.18
CA ASP A 290 12.91 -17.78 10.32
C ASP A 290 13.77 -16.54 10.60
N GLN A 291 15.10 -16.64 10.46
CA GLN A 291 16.00 -15.47 10.56
C GLN A 291 15.76 -14.44 9.44
N ILE A 292 15.52 -14.91 8.21
CA ILE A 292 15.20 -14.01 7.09
C ILE A 292 13.88 -13.27 7.36
N LYS A 293 12.83 -13.99 7.83
CA LYS A 293 11.55 -13.36 8.19
C LYS A 293 11.68 -12.36 9.35
N GLN A 294 12.54 -12.63 10.33
CA GLN A 294 12.85 -11.68 11.41
C GLN A 294 13.55 -10.41 10.91
N SER A 295 14.10 -10.43 9.70
CA SER A 295 14.68 -9.25 9.02
C SER A 295 13.66 -8.48 8.18
N ALA A 296 12.36 -8.74 8.36
CA ALA A 296 11.32 -7.99 7.70
C ALA A 296 11.19 -6.57 8.28
N VAL A 297 11.10 -5.57 7.41
CA VAL A 297 10.78 -4.19 7.82
C VAL A 297 9.28 -3.95 7.93
N ALA A 298 8.47 -4.86 7.37
CA ALA A 298 7.03 -4.87 7.56
C ALA A 298 6.47 -6.29 7.37
N GLU A 299 5.41 -6.59 8.11
CA GLU A 299 4.64 -7.83 7.99
C GLU A 299 3.14 -7.53 8.07
N ASP A 300 2.33 -8.39 7.45
CA ASP A 300 0.87 -8.33 7.56
C ASP A 300 0.27 -9.73 7.35
N GLU A 301 -0.86 -10.00 8.01
CA GLU A 301 -1.54 -11.30 8.03
C GLU A 301 -2.89 -11.21 7.28
N PHE A 302 -3.28 -12.27 6.59
CA PHE A 302 -4.59 -12.35 5.95
C PHE A 302 -5.09 -13.79 5.82
N GLN A 303 -6.40 -13.91 5.62
CA GLN A 303 -7.04 -15.17 5.26
C GLN A 303 -7.27 -15.26 3.75
N MET A 304 -6.90 -16.40 3.19
CA MET A 304 -7.22 -16.75 1.82
C MET A 304 -8.44 -17.65 1.76
N TYR A 305 -9.28 -17.45 0.76
CA TYR A 305 -10.49 -18.24 0.56
C TYR A 305 -10.60 -18.79 -0.86
N LEU A 306 -11.37 -19.86 -1.00
CA LEU A 306 -12.01 -20.24 -2.25
C LEU A 306 -13.47 -19.78 -2.18
N GLY A 307 -13.87 -18.90 -3.09
CA GLY A 307 -15.24 -18.41 -3.20
C GLY A 307 -15.90 -18.84 -4.50
N THR A 308 -17.08 -19.45 -4.39
CA THR A 308 -17.94 -19.77 -5.53
C THR A 308 -19.31 -19.16 -5.29
N VAL A 309 -19.80 -18.40 -6.27
CA VAL A 309 -21.22 -18.08 -6.40
C VAL A 309 -21.63 -18.39 -7.82
N GLN A 310 -22.76 -19.07 -7.97
CA GLN A 310 -23.40 -19.36 -9.24
C GLN A 310 -24.81 -18.80 -9.20
N PHE A 311 -25.09 -17.87 -10.10
CA PHE A 311 -26.37 -17.18 -10.18
C PHE A 311 -26.92 -17.32 -11.60
N ASN A 312 -27.56 -18.45 -11.86
CA ASN A 312 -28.10 -18.76 -13.18
C ASN A 312 -29.30 -17.86 -13.51
N ASN A 313 -29.54 -17.64 -14.81
CA ASN A 313 -30.72 -16.94 -15.32
C ASN A 313 -32.01 -17.55 -14.76
N GLN A 314 -32.97 -16.69 -14.44
CA GLN A 314 -34.20 -17.09 -13.78
C GLN A 314 -35.41 -16.58 -14.54
N GLU A 315 -36.46 -17.39 -14.57
CA GLU A 315 -37.72 -17.04 -15.17
C GLU A 315 -38.84 -17.17 -14.15
N TYR A 316 -39.66 -16.13 -14.04
CA TYR A 316 -40.76 -16.05 -13.10
C TYR A 316 -42.06 -15.71 -13.82
N GLU A 317 -43.10 -16.51 -13.56
CA GLU A 317 -44.44 -16.23 -14.06
C GLU A 317 -45.19 -15.19 -13.18
N SER A 318 -44.75 -15.03 -11.92
CA SER A 318 -45.35 -14.07 -10.98
C SER A 318 -44.92 -12.64 -11.29
N ARG A 319 -45.88 -11.71 -11.24
CA ARG A 319 -45.62 -10.25 -11.40
C ARG A 319 -44.82 -9.63 -10.27
N ARG A 320 -44.73 -10.31 -9.12
CA ARG A 320 -43.97 -9.85 -7.96
C ARG A 320 -43.16 -11.01 -7.40
N ILE A 321 -41.85 -10.86 -7.45
CA ILE A 321 -40.88 -11.79 -6.89
C ILE A 321 -40.43 -11.24 -5.55
N THR A 322 -40.67 -12.00 -4.48
CA THR A 322 -40.21 -11.66 -3.13
C THR A 322 -38.99 -12.47 -2.70
N ASN A 323 -38.63 -13.51 -3.47
CA ASN A 323 -37.52 -14.41 -3.21
C ASN A 323 -36.81 -14.78 -4.51
N ILE A 324 -35.48 -14.69 -4.51
CA ILE A 324 -34.61 -15.17 -5.58
C ILE A 324 -34.12 -16.56 -5.17
N THR A 325 -34.41 -17.60 -5.95
CA THR A 325 -34.18 -19.00 -5.56
C THR A 325 -32.97 -19.58 -6.28
N ASN A 326 -32.60 -20.84 -6.03
CA ASN A 326 -31.64 -21.59 -6.85
C ASN A 326 -30.25 -20.94 -7.02
N ILE A 327 -29.78 -20.18 -6.03
CA ILE A 327 -28.40 -19.70 -6.01
C ILE A 327 -27.54 -20.79 -5.36
N THR A 328 -26.38 -21.08 -5.96
CA THR A 328 -25.35 -21.89 -5.29
C THR A 328 -24.25 -20.96 -4.79
N SER A 329 -23.85 -21.12 -3.53
CA SER A 329 -22.76 -20.35 -2.94
C SER A 329 -21.88 -21.20 -2.04
N GLU A 330 -20.61 -20.83 -1.98
CA GLU A 330 -19.61 -21.52 -1.19
C GLU A 330 -18.47 -20.58 -0.84
N VAL A 331 -18.05 -20.62 0.42
CA VAL A 331 -16.77 -20.07 0.88
C VAL A 331 -16.04 -21.17 1.64
N ARG A 332 -14.82 -21.49 1.22
CA ARG A 332 -13.96 -22.46 1.90
C ARG A 332 -12.65 -21.83 2.35
N ASP A 333 -12.23 -22.23 3.54
CA ASP A 333 -10.86 -22.15 4.08
C ASP A 333 -10.30 -23.59 4.21
N ILE A 334 -9.00 -23.73 4.50
CA ILE A 334 -8.36 -25.04 4.73
C ILE A 334 -8.89 -25.71 6.00
N SER A 335 -9.27 -24.91 7.01
CA SER A 335 -9.42 -25.40 8.36
C SER A 335 -10.81 -25.93 8.69
N GLU A 336 -11.94 -25.44 8.15
CA GLU A 336 -13.24 -26.00 8.57
C GLU A 336 -14.50 -25.57 7.79
N ALA A 337 -14.41 -24.84 6.68
CA ALA A 337 -15.59 -24.34 5.93
C ALA A 337 -16.59 -23.55 6.82
N ASN A 338 -16.13 -23.01 7.94
CA ASN A 338 -16.93 -22.32 8.96
C ASN A 338 -16.85 -20.80 8.82
N THR A 339 -16.19 -20.28 7.78
CA THR A 339 -16.10 -18.85 7.50
C THR A 339 -17.51 -18.27 7.24
N PRO A 340 -18.01 -17.35 8.10
CA PRO A 340 -19.34 -16.79 7.93
C PRO A 340 -19.39 -15.78 6.78
N TYR A 341 -20.38 -15.94 5.91
CA TYR A 341 -20.58 -15.05 4.75
C TYR A 341 -22.06 -14.84 4.46
N ILE A 342 -22.34 -13.90 3.55
CA ILE A 342 -23.66 -13.72 2.95
C ILE A 342 -23.55 -13.66 1.43
N VAL A 343 -24.64 -13.96 0.76
CA VAL A 343 -24.84 -13.62 -0.64
C VAL A 343 -25.70 -12.36 -0.71
N SER A 344 -25.18 -11.31 -1.35
CA SER A 344 -25.91 -10.08 -1.62
C SER A 344 -26.18 -9.91 -3.11
N ILE A 345 -27.35 -9.37 -3.45
CA ILE A 345 -27.81 -9.19 -4.83
C ILE A 345 -27.94 -7.71 -5.13
N HIS A 346 -27.30 -7.30 -6.22
CA HIS A 346 -27.14 -5.90 -6.62
C HIS A 346 -27.54 -5.70 -8.08
N PRO A 347 -28.04 -4.51 -8.46
CA PRO A 347 -28.25 -4.19 -9.86
C PRO A 347 -26.89 -4.02 -10.57
N ILE A 348 -26.90 -4.32 -11.87
CA ILE A 348 -25.74 -4.13 -12.76
C ILE A 348 -26.06 -3.00 -13.74
N THR A 349 -25.09 -2.14 -14.01
CA THR A 349 -25.19 -1.08 -15.03
C THR A 349 -25.07 -1.63 -16.46
N ALA A 350 -25.40 -0.82 -17.47
CA ALA A 350 -25.30 -1.22 -18.87
C ALA A 350 -23.86 -1.57 -19.32
N ASP A 351 -22.86 -0.97 -18.69
CA ASP A 351 -21.42 -1.25 -18.87
C ASP A 351 -20.90 -2.41 -18.02
N GLY A 352 -21.76 -3.06 -17.23
CA GLY A 352 -21.41 -4.26 -16.47
C GLY A 352 -20.72 -3.99 -15.13
N GLU A 353 -20.90 -2.79 -14.56
CA GLU A 353 -20.45 -2.45 -13.21
C GLU A 353 -21.53 -2.80 -12.16
N ILE A 354 -21.11 -3.30 -11.00
CA ILE A 354 -22.01 -3.66 -9.90
C ILE A 354 -22.27 -2.44 -9.02
N ILE A 355 -23.55 -2.14 -8.75
CA ILE A 355 -23.95 -1.00 -7.93
C ILE A 355 -24.10 -1.44 -6.46
N TYR A 356 -22.99 -1.41 -5.72
CA TYR A 356 -22.98 -1.87 -4.32
C TYR A 356 -23.77 -1.00 -3.34
N SER A 357 -24.13 0.23 -3.71
CA SER A 357 -24.96 1.10 -2.85
C SER A 357 -26.41 0.62 -2.74
N ASP A 358 -26.85 -0.22 -3.67
CA ASP A 358 -28.24 -0.62 -3.82
C ASP A 358 -28.37 -2.12 -3.63
N TYR A 359 -29.14 -2.51 -2.61
CA TYR A 359 -29.40 -3.91 -2.27
C TYR A 359 -30.79 -4.30 -2.76
N ILE A 360 -30.85 -5.34 -3.59
CA ILE A 360 -32.10 -5.93 -4.05
C ILE A 360 -32.49 -7.11 -3.15
N GLY A 361 -31.49 -7.81 -2.59
CA GLY A 361 -31.69 -8.84 -1.60
C GLY A 361 -30.38 -9.26 -0.97
N TYR A 362 -30.47 -9.98 0.15
CA TYR A 362 -29.31 -10.63 0.76
C TYR A 362 -29.75 -11.81 1.62
N SER A 363 -28.96 -12.86 1.67
CA SER A 363 -29.22 -14.06 2.50
C SER A 363 -29.10 -13.75 3.99
N ASN A 364 -29.51 -14.68 4.87
CA ASN A 364 -29.01 -14.69 6.25
C ASN A 364 -27.53 -15.11 6.24
N VAL A 365 -26.87 -15.08 7.40
CA VAL A 365 -25.48 -15.56 7.52
C VAL A 365 -25.40 -17.05 7.21
N LEU A 366 -24.47 -17.43 6.33
CA LEU A 366 -24.20 -18.77 5.84
C LEU A 366 -22.77 -19.19 6.20
N THR A 367 -22.51 -20.51 6.14
CA THR A 367 -21.17 -21.11 6.15
C THR A 367 -21.13 -22.25 5.13
N GLY A 368 -19.92 -22.67 4.74
CA GLY A 368 -19.69 -23.79 3.85
C GLY A 368 -20.43 -23.70 2.50
N VAL A 369 -20.87 -24.86 2.02
CA VAL A 369 -21.57 -25.02 0.74
C VAL A 369 -23.08 -24.88 0.95
N ASN A 370 -23.72 -24.05 0.13
CA ASN A 370 -25.17 -23.87 0.11
C ASN A 370 -25.66 -24.02 -1.34
N ASP A 371 -26.29 -25.14 -1.62
CA ASP A 371 -26.93 -25.41 -2.91
C ASP A 371 -28.43 -25.10 -2.83
N GLY A 372 -28.95 -24.38 -3.83
CA GLY A 372 -30.37 -24.03 -3.86
C GLY A 372 -30.78 -22.93 -2.86
N LEU A 373 -29.84 -22.06 -2.49
CA LEU A 373 -30.08 -20.93 -1.61
C LEU A 373 -31.23 -20.06 -2.12
N THR A 374 -32.13 -19.71 -1.20
CA THR A 374 -33.18 -18.72 -1.43
C THR A 374 -32.83 -17.41 -0.73
N VAL A 375 -32.69 -16.36 -1.52
CA VAL A 375 -32.36 -15.00 -1.07
C VAL A 375 -33.64 -14.16 -1.03
N PRO A 376 -34.10 -13.70 0.14
CA PRO A 376 -35.25 -12.81 0.21
C PRO A 376 -34.92 -11.45 -0.40
N VAL A 377 -35.90 -10.87 -1.11
CA VAL A 377 -35.84 -9.51 -1.64
C VAL A 377 -36.08 -8.55 -0.49
N ARG A 378 -35.07 -7.75 -0.16
CA ARG A 378 -35.09 -6.78 0.94
C ARG A 378 -34.07 -5.67 0.74
N ASN A 379 -34.40 -4.47 1.22
CA ASN A 379 -33.54 -3.30 1.15
C ASN A 379 -32.42 -3.35 2.20
N ILE A 380 -31.52 -2.35 2.21
CA ILE A 380 -30.40 -2.26 3.16
C ILE A 380 -30.83 -2.20 4.65
N SER A 381 -32.05 -1.73 4.94
CA SER A 381 -32.63 -1.69 6.29
C SER A 381 -33.24 -3.03 6.71
N GLY A 382 -33.32 -4.00 5.80
CA GLY A 382 -33.96 -5.29 6.00
C GLY A 382 -35.47 -5.31 5.74
N ASP A 383 -36.04 -4.20 5.27
CA ASP A 383 -37.45 -4.15 4.91
C ASP A 383 -37.71 -5.01 3.67
N ARG A 384 -38.82 -5.75 3.70
CA ARG A 384 -39.23 -6.61 2.58
C ARG A 384 -39.46 -5.78 1.32
N GLY A 385 -38.92 -6.25 0.21
CA GLY A 385 -39.13 -5.69 -1.11
C GLY A 385 -39.76 -6.69 -2.07
N SER A 386 -39.89 -6.28 -3.32
CA SER A 386 -40.24 -7.18 -4.42
C SER A 386 -39.63 -6.70 -5.73
N ILE A 387 -39.28 -7.63 -6.61
CA ILE A 387 -38.89 -7.36 -7.99
C ILE A 387 -40.13 -7.58 -8.86
N TRP A 388 -40.45 -6.61 -9.69
CA TRP A 388 -41.63 -6.66 -10.57
C TRP A 388 -41.28 -6.39 -12.04
N HIS A 389 -40.00 -6.21 -12.37
CA HIS A 389 -39.51 -6.07 -13.74
C HIS A 389 -38.30 -6.97 -14.00
N SER A 390 -38.17 -7.39 -15.26
CA SER A 390 -36.99 -8.11 -15.74
C SER A 390 -35.76 -7.20 -15.71
N ASN A 391 -34.65 -7.70 -15.19
CA ASN A 391 -33.39 -6.96 -15.16
C ASN A 391 -32.21 -7.92 -14.95
N ARG A 392 -31.00 -7.40 -15.11
CA ARG A 392 -29.75 -8.11 -14.84
C ARG A 392 -29.21 -7.73 -13.46
N TYR A 393 -28.84 -8.75 -12.69
CA TYR A 393 -28.38 -8.61 -11.31
C TYR A 393 -27.08 -9.37 -11.09
N ALA A 394 -26.27 -8.91 -10.15
CA ALA A 394 -25.08 -9.61 -9.67
C ALA A 394 -25.36 -10.20 -8.29
N ALA A 395 -25.02 -11.47 -8.11
CA ALA A 395 -24.84 -12.06 -6.79
C ALA A 395 -23.37 -11.93 -6.41
N THR A 396 -23.09 -11.47 -5.19
CA THR A 396 -21.74 -11.27 -4.68
C THR A 396 -21.60 -11.89 -3.30
N ILE A 397 -20.42 -12.42 -2.99
CA ILE A 397 -20.09 -12.90 -1.65
C ILE A 397 -19.54 -11.76 -0.81
N ARG A 398 -20.10 -11.59 0.40
CA ARG A 398 -19.56 -10.69 1.41
C ARG A 398 -19.21 -11.49 2.66
N LEU A 399 -18.01 -11.29 3.20
CA LEU A 399 -17.65 -11.86 4.48
C LEU A 399 -18.45 -11.17 5.59
N ALA A 400 -18.92 -11.96 6.55
CA ALA A 400 -19.70 -11.52 7.69
C ALA A 400 -18.98 -11.89 8.99
N PRO A 401 -17.74 -11.40 9.20
CA PRO A 401 -16.93 -11.82 10.32
C PRO A 401 -17.67 -11.56 11.64
N ARG A 402 -17.55 -12.51 12.57
CA ARG A 402 -18.14 -12.45 13.93
C ARG A 402 -19.68 -12.47 13.96
N GLN A 403 -20.36 -12.71 12.85
CA GLN A 403 -21.81 -12.95 12.82
C GLN A 403 -22.09 -14.46 12.84
N LYS A 404 -23.20 -14.86 13.48
CA LYS A 404 -23.56 -16.28 13.61
C LYS A 404 -24.49 -16.72 12.50
N VAL A 405 -24.33 -17.96 12.07
CA VAL A 405 -25.16 -18.60 11.04
C VAL A 405 -26.64 -18.54 11.42
N GLY A 406 -27.48 -18.20 10.44
CA GLY A 406 -28.93 -18.12 10.61
C GLY A 406 -29.45 -16.86 11.31
N GLU A 407 -28.59 -16.06 11.95
CA GLU A 407 -29.02 -14.78 12.55
C GLU A 407 -29.26 -13.70 11.48
N PRO A 408 -30.08 -12.66 11.79
CA PRO A 408 -30.22 -11.49 10.93
C PRO A 408 -28.88 -10.81 10.71
N VAL A 409 -28.57 -10.49 9.45
CA VAL A 409 -27.29 -9.91 9.07
C VAL A 409 -27.25 -8.43 9.41
N ASN A 410 -26.17 -7.99 10.06
CA ASN A 410 -25.79 -6.59 10.12
C ASN A 410 -24.90 -6.25 8.91
N LEU A 411 -25.45 -5.55 7.91
CA LEU A 411 -24.71 -5.24 6.68
C LEU A 411 -23.50 -4.33 6.90
N ASN A 412 -23.50 -3.48 7.93
CA ASN A 412 -22.39 -2.57 8.23
C ASN A 412 -21.12 -3.30 8.71
N SER A 413 -21.26 -4.51 9.25
CA SER A 413 -20.13 -5.36 9.63
C SER A 413 -19.76 -6.38 8.56
N THR A 414 -20.37 -6.31 7.37
CA THR A 414 -19.99 -7.14 6.22
C THR A 414 -19.14 -6.35 5.24
N TYR A 415 -18.24 -7.02 4.53
CA TYR A 415 -17.48 -6.43 3.45
C TYR A 415 -17.39 -7.39 2.26
N LEU A 416 -17.30 -6.84 1.05
CA LEU A 416 -17.17 -7.62 -0.18
C LEU A 416 -15.91 -8.49 -0.11
N LEU A 417 -16.04 -9.78 -0.41
CA LEU A 417 -14.89 -10.68 -0.55
C LEU A 417 -14.15 -10.36 -1.86
N PRO A 418 -12.95 -9.75 -1.82
CA PRO A 418 -12.18 -9.46 -3.02
C PRO A 418 -11.76 -10.77 -3.69
N ASN A 419 -11.61 -10.76 -5.02
CA ASN A 419 -11.13 -11.92 -5.77
C ASN A 419 -9.81 -11.54 -6.45
N SER A 420 -8.75 -12.26 -6.16
CA SER A 420 -7.40 -12.02 -6.67
C SER A 420 -7.09 -12.95 -7.85
N ASP A 421 -6.36 -12.41 -8.83
CA ASP A 421 -5.85 -13.12 -9.99
C ASP A 421 -4.37 -12.80 -10.20
N ILE A 422 -3.55 -13.82 -10.45
CA ILE A 422 -2.08 -13.64 -10.58
C ILE A 422 -1.65 -12.67 -11.68
N LYS A 423 -2.46 -12.49 -12.74
CA LYS A 423 -2.14 -11.59 -13.86
C LYS A 423 -2.85 -10.25 -13.74
N LYS A 424 -4.06 -10.25 -13.17
CA LYS A 424 -4.95 -9.08 -13.16
C LYS A 424 -5.11 -8.44 -11.78
N GLN A 425 -4.45 -8.96 -10.75
CA GLN A 425 -4.57 -8.49 -9.37
C GLN A 425 -6.02 -8.66 -8.88
N PHE A 426 -6.53 -7.72 -8.07
CA PHE A 426 -7.94 -7.74 -7.69
C PHE A 426 -8.85 -7.56 -8.91
N ILE A 427 -9.72 -8.55 -9.12
CA ILE A 427 -10.76 -8.53 -10.12
C ILE A 427 -11.92 -7.66 -9.64
N GLU A 428 -12.35 -6.75 -10.51
CA GLU A 428 -13.54 -5.94 -10.31
C GLU A 428 -14.77 -6.85 -10.09
N GLY A 429 -15.59 -6.50 -9.10
CA GLY A 429 -16.75 -7.30 -8.71
C GLY A 429 -16.50 -8.29 -7.58
N GLY A 430 -15.24 -8.60 -7.25
CA GLY A 430 -14.88 -9.60 -6.24
C GLY A 430 -15.38 -11.00 -6.62
N VAL A 431 -15.71 -11.82 -5.63
CA VAL A 431 -16.38 -13.11 -5.89
C VAL A 431 -17.84 -12.86 -6.26
N SER A 432 -18.15 -13.07 -7.53
CA SER A 432 -19.42 -12.63 -8.12
C SER A 432 -19.83 -13.45 -9.33
N ASP A 433 -21.12 -13.44 -9.62
CA ASP A 433 -21.73 -13.96 -10.85
C ASP A 433 -22.97 -13.14 -11.22
N SER A 434 -23.42 -13.18 -12.48
CA SER A 434 -24.62 -12.46 -12.93
C SER A 434 -25.73 -13.37 -13.41
N SER A 435 -26.96 -12.97 -13.13
CA SER A 435 -28.18 -13.56 -13.65
C SER A 435 -29.03 -12.49 -14.34
N ASP A 436 -29.67 -12.89 -15.45
CA ASP A 436 -30.85 -12.21 -15.95
C ASP A 436 -32.09 -12.80 -15.25
N ILE A 437 -32.82 -11.95 -14.52
CA ILE A 437 -34.14 -12.29 -14.01
C ILE A 437 -35.16 -11.84 -15.03
N HIS A 438 -35.90 -12.79 -15.61
CA HIS A 438 -36.99 -12.57 -16.55
C HIS A 438 -38.34 -12.77 -15.86
N ILE A 439 -39.29 -11.87 -16.12
CA ILE A 439 -40.67 -11.94 -15.65
C ILE A 439 -41.58 -12.03 -16.87
N SER A 440 -42.15 -13.22 -17.12
CA SER A 440 -42.84 -13.54 -18.39
C SER A 440 -44.24 -12.94 -18.47
N ASN A 441 -44.82 -12.53 -17.33
CA ASN A 441 -46.20 -12.06 -17.24
C ASN A 441 -46.34 -10.54 -17.04
N VAL A 442 -45.57 -9.77 -17.82
CA VAL A 442 -45.86 -8.34 -18.05
C VAL A 442 -46.97 -8.23 -19.10
N HIS A 443 -48.15 -8.81 -18.83
CA HIS A 443 -49.22 -8.78 -19.82
C HIS A 443 -49.78 -7.36 -19.98
N SER A 444 -49.60 -6.84 -21.19
CA SER A 444 -50.10 -5.61 -21.79
C SER A 444 -51.62 -5.58 -21.99
N SER A 445 -52.38 -6.07 -21.00
CA SER A 445 -53.83 -6.18 -21.07
C SER A 445 -54.52 -5.10 -20.23
N GLN A 446 -54.37 -3.85 -20.66
CA GLN A 446 -55.47 -2.95 -21.03
C GLN A 446 -54.88 -1.60 -21.45
N VAL A 447 -54.87 -1.35 -22.76
CA VAL A 447 -54.82 0.00 -23.32
C VAL A 447 -56.10 0.70 -22.87
N GLY A 448 -56.03 1.26 -21.67
CA GLY A 448 -57.10 1.90 -20.93
C GLY A 448 -56.48 2.74 -19.82
N SER A 449 -55.60 3.67 -20.21
CA SER A 449 -55.25 4.88 -19.46
C SER A 449 -55.10 4.75 -17.93
N SER A 450 -53.99 4.18 -17.40
CA SER A 450 -53.51 4.61 -16.07
C SER A 450 -52.21 4.01 -15.53
N GLU A 451 -51.62 2.94 -16.05
CA GLU A 451 -50.43 2.36 -15.40
C GLU A 451 -49.14 2.85 -16.06
N VAL A 452 -48.60 3.92 -15.47
CA VAL A 452 -47.24 4.40 -15.66
C VAL A 452 -46.37 3.66 -14.63
N ASP A 453 -45.33 2.95 -15.07
CA ASP A 453 -44.43 2.12 -14.24
C ASP A 453 -43.82 2.86 -13.03
N ARG A 454 -43.63 4.17 -13.16
CA ARG A 454 -43.33 5.13 -12.08
C ARG A 454 -43.75 6.53 -12.52
N LEU A 455 -44.66 7.18 -11.78
CA LEU A 455 -44.98 8.60 -11.98
C LEU A 455 -43.92 9.46 -11.30
N PHE A 456 -43.00 10.01 -12.07
CA PHE A 456 -42.11 11.07 -11.58
C PHE A 456 -42.94 12.36 -11.46
N ASN A 457 -43.36 12.70 -10.24
CA ASN A 457 -44.00 13.98 -9.99
C ASN A 457 -42.92 15.08 -10.00
N GLY A 458 -42.90 15.89 -11.07
CA GLY A 458 -41.86 16.91 -11.33
C GLY A 458 -41.73 18.02 -10.27
N THR A 459 -42.49 17.94 -9.19
CA THR A 459 -42.49 18.90 -8.06
C THR A 459 -41.68 18.43 -6.85
N LYS A 460 -41.31 17.13 -6.76
CA LYS A 460 -40.42 16.63 -5.71
C LYS A 460 -39.12 16.12 -6.31
N SER A 461 -38.02 16.61 -5.75
CA SER A 461 -36.66 16.12 -6.01
C SER A 461 -36.48 14.72 -5.37
N ASP A 462 -37.27 13.74 -5.77
CA ASP A 462 -37.01 12.34 -5.40
C ASP A 462 -35.90 11.81 -6.30
N ARG A 463 -34.78 11.46 -5.68
CA ARG A 463 -33.54 10.98 -6.33
C ARG A 463 -33.65 9.52 -6.78
N ASP A 464 -34.83 9.12 -7.24
CA ASP A 464 -35.11 7.75 -7.65
C ASP A 464 -34.31 7.42 -8.91
N ARG A 465 -33.39 6.45 -8.76
CA ARG A 465 -32.56 5.95 -9.86
C ARG A 465 -33.32 4.86 -10.61
N VAL A 466 -33.14 4.86 -11.94
CA VAL A 466 -33.70 3.87 -12.86
C VAL A 466 -32.52 3.14 -13.50
N TYR A 467 -32.61 1.82 -13.58
CA TYR A 467 -31.52 0.97 -14.08
C TYR A 467 -31.84 0.42 -15.48
N SER A 468 -30.78 0.13 -16.25
CA SER A 468 -30.89 -0.30 -17.64
C SER A 468 -31.75 -1.57 -17.75
N GLY A 469 -32.89 -1.50 -18.45
CA GLY A 469 -33.87 -2.59 -18.57
C GLY A 469 -35.29 -2.19 -18.16
N GLU A 470 -35.44 -1.09 -17.42
CA GLU A 470 -36.75 -0.56 -17.02
C GLU A 470 -37.40 0.28 -18.14
N VAL A 471 -38.67 0.04 -18.45
CA VAL A 471 -39.47 0.90 -19.32
C VAL A 471 -39.93 2.10 -18.49
N ILE A 472 -39.65 3.32 -18.96
CA ILE A 472 -40.08 4.55 -18.29
C ILE A 472 -41.27 5.13 -19.06
N GLY A 473 -42.46 5.04 -18.47
CA GLY A 473 -43.59 5.88 -18.86
C GLY A 473 -43.44 7.28 -18.27
N TYR A 474 -43.72 8.33 -19.03
CA TYR A 474 -43.84 9.69 -18.53
C TYR A 474 -45.18 10.27 -18.98
N ARG A 475 -45.85 11.02 -18.11
CA ARG A 475 -47.10 11.72 -18.44
C ARG A 475 -46.74 13.16 -18.81
N ASN A 476 -46.93 13.55 -20.07
CA ASN A 476 -46.81 14.93 -20.48
C ASN A 476 -48.15 15.64 -20.21
N GLU A 477 -48.18 16.64 -19.32
CA GLU A 477 -49.40 17.41 -19.05
C GLU A 477 -49.78 18.35 -20.22
N LEU A 478 -48.95 18.48 -21.25
CA LEU A 478 -49.16 19.41 -22.37
C LEU A 478 -49.71 18.81 -23.67
N SER A 479 -49.96 17.49 -23.77
CA SER A 479 -50.65 16.93 -24.95
C SER A 479 -51.41 15.64 -24.65
N GLN A 480 -52.70 15.59 -25.02
CA GLN A 480 -53.55 14.39 -24.94
C GLN A 480 -53.20 13.29 -25.97
N GLU A 481 -52.01 13.30 -26.57
CA GLU A 481 -51.56 12.25 -27.49
C GLU A 481 -50.37 11.46 -26.92
N ASN A 482 -50.45 10.13 -27.08
CA ASN A 482 -49.39 9.19 -26.70
C ASN A 482 -48.15 9.38 -27.58
N GLY A 483 -47.22 10.25 -27.18
CA GLY A 483 -45.92 10.41 -27.82
C GLY A 483 -44.91 9.33 -27.40
N ARG A 484 -44.27 8.66 -28.37
CA ARG A 484 -43.10 7.80 -28.11
C ARG A 484 -41.86 8.68 -27.90
N VAL A 485 -41.19 8.56 -26.75
CA VAL A 485 -39.84 9.14 -26.55
C VAL A 485 -38.79 8.15 -27.00
N LYS A 486 -37.91 8.59 -27.90
CA LYS A 486 -36.63 7.92 -28.17
C LYS A 486 -35.61 8.40 -27.14
N PHE A 487 -35.11 7.48 -26.32
CA PHE A 487 -33.90 7.72 -25.54
C PHE A 487 -32.70 7.47 -26.46
N GLY A 488 -32.08 8.55 -26.93
CA GLY A 488 -30.81 8.45 -27.66
C GLY A 488 -29.66 8.30 -26.66
N VAL A 489 -28.93 7.19 -26.74
CA VAL A 489 -27.63 7.05 -26.07
C VAL A 489 -26.62 7.83 -26.89
N ASN A 490 -26.19 8.99 -26.39
CA ASN A 490 -25.08 9.73 -27.01
C ASN A 490 -23.82 9.46 -26.18
N CYS A 491 -22.94 8.62 -26.71
CA CYS A 491 -21.67 8.27 -26.12
C CYS A 491 -20.75 9.49 -26.17
N ASP A 492 -20.81 10.34 -25.16
CA ASP A 492 -19.66 10.97 -24.50
C ASP A 492 -20.11 12.19 -23.69
N ARG A 493 -19.63 12.23 -22.44
CA ARG A 493 -19.81 13.28 -21.42
C ARG A 493 -21.11 13.20 -20.62
N ARG A 494 -20.93 12.95 -19.31
CA ARG A 494 -21.89 13.15 -18.22
C ARG A 494 -22.79 14.37 -18.50
N ARG A 495 -24.09 14.16 -18.73
CA ARG A 495 -25.16 15.12 -18.44
C ARG A 495 -26.56 14.51 -18.60
N ARG A 496 -27.45 15.07 -17.76
CA ARG A 496 -28.89 14.81 -17.58
C ARG A 496 -29.63 14.33 -18.83
N LEU A 497 -30.49 13.33 -18.64
CA LEU A 497 -31.60 13.00 -19.51
C LEU A 497 -32.36 14.28 -19.88
N ARG A 498 -32.28 14.70 -21.15
CA ARG A 498 -33.18 15.68 -21.75
C ARG A 498 -34.07 14.93 -22.73
N ALA A 499 -35.35 14.77 -22.40
CA ALA A 499 -36.37 14.45 -23.38
C ALA A 499 -36.57 15.68 -24.27
N SER A 500 -36.41 15.54 -25.58
CA SER A 500 -36.78 16.57 -26.56
C SER A 500 -37.98 16.04 -27.34
N PHE A 501 -39.04 16.85 -27.45
CA PHE A 501 -40.26 16.51 -28.17
C PHE A 501 -40.20 17.17 -29.55
N GLU A 502 -40.09 16.37 -30.62
CA GLU A 502 -40.32 16.85 -31.99
C GLU A 502 -41.76 16.56 -32.39
N LEU A 503 -42.55 17.62 -32.52
CA LEU A 503 -43.85 17.59 -33.20
C LEU A 503 -43.60 17.53 -34.72
N SER A 504 -43.57 16.32 -35.28
CA SER A 504 -43.58 16.12 -36.73
C SER A 504 -45.01 16.35 -37.26
N LEU A 505 -45.37 17.60 -37.53
CA LEU A 505 -46.49 17.93 -38.42
C LEU A 505 -45.99 17.94 -39.86
N THR A 506 -46.14 16.82 -40.56
CA THR A 506 -46.12 16.81 -42.03
C THR A 506 -47.10 15.77 -42.57
N ARG A 507 -48.22 16.28 -43.10
CA ARG A 507 -49.12 15.56 -44.02
C ARG A 507 -48.43 15.33 -45.36
N HIS A 508 -48.58 14.13 -45.91
CA HIS A 508 -48.94 13.80 -47.30
C HIS A 508 -49.06 12.26 -47.36
N CYS A 509 -50.15 11.63 -47.81
CA CYS A 509 -51.32 12.08 -48.55
C CYS A 509 -52.60 12.15 -47.71
#